data_AF-W6KAZ9-F1
#
_entry.id   AF-W6KAZ9-F1
#
_cell.length_a   1.000
_cell.length_b   1.000
_cell.length_c   1.000
_cell.angle_alpha   90.00
_cell.angle_beta   90.00
_cell.angle_gamma   90.00
#
_symmetry.space_group_name_H-M   'P 1'
#
loop_
_entity.id
_entity.type
_entity.pdbx_description
1 polymer ?
#
loop_
_entity_poly.entity_id
_entity_poly.type
_entity_poly.pdbx_seq_one_letter_code
_entity_poly.pdbx_strand_id
1 'polypeptide(L)'
;MLTDNDALKALATLDGSEASSSFWRDQEARYSVDVDGGVQGETVLGSYSAKTGLLHRLGHWVLQTPFRFMARRFRDRSRCERMGREIARRQGRAYTHDMQRQALSLSLIRHYQPSGTGQGVNLVIGDGYGVMTSLLLMDEPGRKTITVNLNKSLLLDLAMARRAHPDIRIALVSTREEMARALTDPGFGLIAVRADDCSIIDAASVALAVNIVSMQEMDPPVVEEYFRILRANPAGATRFYCANKLWKQLPDGTESKFEDYPWSGGDSIDLDEVCAWSQWVYSLRPPFWHYRKGKHRIIWHRLAQLEKAST
;
A
#
# COMPACT_ATOMS: atom_id res chain seq x y z
N MET A 1 7.18 -4.91 -21.97
CA MET A 1 7.74 -4.41 -20.71
C MET A 1 8.17 -3.00 -21.00
N LEU A 2 7.52 -2.04 -20.37
CA LEU A 2 7.87 -0.63 -20.48
C LEU A 2 8.72 -0.25 -19.27
N THR A 3 9.59 0.75 -19.41
CA THR A 3 10.51 1.13 -18.35
C THR A 3 10.44 2.61 -18.07
N ASP A 4 10.64 2.98 -16.81
CA ASP A 4 10.84 4.36 -16.39
C ASP A 4 9.77 5.33 -16.95
N ASN A 5 10.18 6.41 -17.64
CA ASN A 5 9.24 7.40 -18.15
C ASN A 5 8.24 6.84 -19.18
N ASP A 6 8.61 5.80 -19.93
CA ASP A 6 7.70 5.18 -20.90
C ASP A 6 6.59 4.40 -20.18
N ALA A 7 6.89 3.82 -19.01
CA ALA A 7 5.87 3.20 -18.17
C ALA A 7 4.86 4.24 -17.64
N LEU A 8 5.34 5.39 -17.14
CA LEU A 8 4.45 6.45 -16.64
C LEU A 8 3.60 7.06 -17.76
N LYS A 9 4.20 7.34 -18.92
CA LYS A 9 3.47 7.86 -20.08
C LYS A 9 2.40 6.89 -20.56
N ALA A 10 2.70 5.59 -20.62
CA ALA A 10 1.72 4.59 -21.00
C ALA A 10 0.53 4.57 -20.03
N LEU A 11 0.78 4.57 -18.72
CA LEU A 11 -0.29 4.62 -17.71
C LEU A 11 -1.12 5.91 -17.81
N ALA A 12 -0.51 7.05 -18.10
CA ALA A 12 -1.21 8.32 -18.27
C ALA A 12 -2.17 8.35 -19.47
N THR A 13 -2.01 7.42 -20.43
CA THR A 13 -2.92 7.29 -21.59
C THR A 13 -4.04 6.28 -21.38
N LEU A 14 -4.02 5.54 -20.27
CA LEU A 14 -5.02 4.52 -19.96
C LEU A 14 -6.13 5.09 -19.07
N ASP A 15 -7.38 4.81 -19.44
CA ASP A 15 -8.56 5.14 -18.65
C ASP A 15 -9.30 3.86 -18.26
N GLY A 16 -9.87 3.87 -17.05
CA GLY A 16 -10.61 2.74 -16.48
C GLY A 16 -9.74 1.50 -16.23
N SER A 17 -10.37 0.47 -15.68
CA SER A 17 -9.80 -0.85 -15.44
C SER A 17 -10.95 -1.83 -15.25
N GLU A 18 -10.83 -3.05 -15.77
CA GLU A 18 -11.84 -4.09 -15.58
C GLU A 18 -11.91 -4.53 -14.11
N ALA A 19 -10.78 -4.47 -13.41
CA ALA A 19 -10.70 -4.69 -11.97
C ALA A 19 -11.30 -3.55 -11.11
N SER A 20 -11.76 -2.44 -11.71
CA SER A 20 -12.40 -1.35 -10.97
C SER A 20 -13.77 -1.74 -10.43
N SER A 21 -13.90 -1.72 -9.10
CA SER A 21 -15.19 -1.87 -8.43
C SER A 21 -16.13 -0.69 -8.71
N SER A 22 -17.41 -0.84 -8.34
CA SER A 22 -18.39 0.27 -8.43
C SER A 22 -17.93 1.53 -7.69
N PHE A 23 -17.18 1.38 -6.59
CA PHE A 23 -16.57 2.49 -5.88
C PHE A 23 -15.54 3.22 -6.75
N TRP A 24 -14.58 2.51 -7.33
CA TRP A 24 -13.52 3.15 -8.11
C TRP A 24 -14.02 3.75 -9.42
N ARG A 25 -15.01 3.12 -10.07
CA ARG A 25 -15.66 3.72 -11.25
C ARG A 25 -16.27 5.09 -10.98
N ASP A 26 -16.88 5.29 -9.80
CA ASP A 26 -17.41 6.59 -9.38
C ASP A 26 -16.31 7.60 -9.01
N GLN A 27 -15.18 7.12 -8.46
CA GLN A 27 -14.11 8.00 -7.97
C GLN A 27 -13.12 8.42 -9.06
N GLU A 28 -12.76 7.55 -10.01
CA GLU A 28 -11.79 7.84 -11.08
C GLU A 28 -12.26 8.92 -12.05
N ALA A 29 -13.55 9.25 -12.06
CA ALA A 29 -14.11 10.37 -12.82
C ALA A 29 -13.87 11.74 -12.15
N ARG A 30 -13.54 11.77 -10.86
CA ARG A 30 -13.46 12.99 -10.05
C ARG A 30 -12.06 13.60 -9.97
N TYR A 31 -11.05 12.86 -10.42
CA TYR A 31 -9.67 13.31 -10.39
C TYR A 31 -8.87 12.83 -11.61
N SER A 32 -7.78 13.55 -11.89
CA SER A 32 -6.76 13.17 -12.86
C SER A 32 -5.38 13.18 -12.20
N VAL A 33 -4.47 12.41 -12.78
CA VAL A 33 -3.08 12.30 -12.35
C VAL A 33 -2.19 12.58 -13.55
N ASP A 34 -1.23 13.47 -13.41
CA ASP A 34 -0.21 13.71 -14.43
C ASP A 34 1.01 12.79 -14.22
N VAL A 35 1.89 12.75 -15.23
CA VAL A 35 3.11 11.92 -15.21
C VAL A 35 4.10 12.32 -14.11
N ASP A 36 3.99 13.53 -13.57
CA ASP A 36 4.84 14.01 -12.48
C ASP A 36 4.24 13.68 -11.11
N GLY A 37 3.01 13.16 -11.03
CA GLY A 37 2.29 12.84 -9.81
C GLY A 37 1.49 14.02 -9.24
N GLY A 38 1.26 15.06 -10.03
CA GLY A 38 0.27 16.09 -9.74
C GLY A 38 -1.14 15.50 -9.84
N VAL A 39 -1.98 15.82 -8.85
CA VAL A 39 -3.38 15.38 -8.78
C VAL A 39 -4.27 16.61 -8.90
N GLN A 40 -5.23 16.56 -9.82
CA GLN A 40 -6.26 17.59 -9.97
C GLN A 40 -7.64 16.98 -9.70
N GLY A 41 -8.56 17.76 -9.13
CA GLY A 41 -9.91 17.32 -8.77
C GLY A 41 -10.05 16.81 -7.34
N GLU A 42 -11.19 16.19 -7.05
CA GLU A 42 -11.51 15.65 -5.73
C GLU A 42 -11.08 14.19 -5.65
N THR A 43 -10.06 13.91 -4.85
CA THR A 43 -9.54 12.56 -4.67
C THR A 43 -9.87 12.00 -3.28
N VAL A 44 -10.19 10.71 -3.24
CA VAL A 44 -10.30 9.90 -2.02
C VAL A 44 -8.99 9.19 -1.68
N LEU A 45 -7.96 9.33 -2.52
CA LEU A 45 -6.62 8.78 -2.28
C LEU A 45 -6.01 9.50 -1.09
N GLY A 46 -5.80 8.76 0.02
CA GLY A 46 -4.99 9.15 1.17
C GLY A 46 -5.18 10.59 1.68
N SER A 47 -4.14 11.14 2.31
CA SER A 47 -4.09 12.58 2.62
C SER A 47 -2.82 13.22 2.08
N TYR A 48 -2.99 14.24 1.23
CA TYR A 48 -1.90 15.03 0.66
C TYR A 48 -1.93 16.46 1.21
N SER A 49 -0.75 17.00 1.52
CA SER A 49 -0.64 18.41 1.90
C SER A 49 0.71 18.95 1.42
N ALA A 50 0.67 19.87 0.45
CA ALA A 50 1.85 20.59 -0.01
C ALA A 50 2.35 21.65 1.02
N LYS A 51 1.62 21.85 2.12
CA LYS A 51 2.00 22.85 3.14
C LYS A 51 3.18 22.36 3.98
N THR A 52 4.36 22.89 3.69
CA THR A 52 5.62 22.51 4.36
C THR A 52 6.13 23.57 5.34
N GLY A 53 5.35 24.62 5.63
CA GLY A 53 5.71 25.66 6.59
C GLY A 53 6.03 25.12 8.00
N LEU A 54 6.91 25.80 8.74
CA LEU A 54 7.42 25.35 10.04
C LEU A 54 6.30 25.12 11.07
N LEU A 55 5.40 26.09 11.23
CA LEU A 55 4.26 26.00 12.16
C LEU A 55 3.32 24.84 11.80
N HIS A 56 3.08 24.63 10.50
CA HIS A 56 2.25 23.52 10.01
C HIS A 56 2.89 22.17 10.32
N ARG A 57 4.21 22.03 10.10
CA ARG A 57 4.98 20.83 10.46
C ARG A 57 4.99 20.58 11.96
N LEU A 58 5.15 21.62 12.77
CA LEU A 58 5.11 21.53 14.23
C LEU A 58 3.72 21.09 14.72
N GLY A 59 2.66 21.66 14.16
CA GLY A 59 1.28 21.27 14.46
C GLY A 59 1.04 19.78 14.18
N HIS A 60 1.45 19.29 13.01
CA HIS A 60 1.42 17.85 12.74
C HIS A 60 2.27 17.06 13.73
N TRP A 61 3.50 17.50 14.01
CA TRP A 61 4.38 16.78 14.92
C TRP A 61 3.78 16.60 16.32
N VAL A 62 3.17 17.66 16.87
CA VAL A 62 2.48 17.61 18.17
C VAL A 62 1.30 16.65 18.13
N LEU A 63 0.41 16.81 17.14
CA LEU A 63 -0.83 16.02 17.04
C LEU A 63 -0.59 14.53 16.75
N GLN A 64 0.55 14.22 16.14
CA GLN A 64 1.01 12.86 15.86
C GLN A 64 1.62 12.15 17.08
N THR A 65 1.88 12.87 18.17
CA THR A 65 2.55 12.32 19.36
C THR A 65 1.83 11.13 19.99
N PRO A 66 0.49 11.15 20.19
CA PRO A 66 -0.23 10.00 20.74
C PRO A 66 -0.04 8.71 19.92
N PHE A 67 0.01 8.82 18.61
CA PHE A 67 0.22 7.68 17.71
C PHE A 67 1.61 7.05 17.86
N ARG A 68 2.64 7.87 18.12
CA ARG A 68 3.99 7.37 18.42
C ARG A 68 4.02 6.55 19.70
N PHE A 69 3.19 6.90 20.68
CA PHE A 69 3.03 6.14 21.91
C PHE A 69 2.29 4.81 21.69
N MET A 70 1.31 4.75 20.79
CA MET A 70 0.65 3.49 20.41
C MET A 70 1.65 2.47 19.85
N ALA A 71 2.67 2.94 19.12
CA ALA A 71 3.72 2.12 18.54
C ALA A 71 4.94 1.92 19.47
N ARG A 72 4.90 2.33 20.75
CA ARG A 72 6.07 2.31 21.65
C ARG A 72 6.70 0.93 21.82
N ARG A 73 5.90 -0.14 21.66
CA ARG A 73 6.34 -1.54 21.78
C ARG A 73 7.21 -2.01 20.61
N PHE A 74 7.15 -1.33 19.46
CA PHE A 74 7.91 -1.74 18.28
C PHE A 74 9.30 -1.12 18.28
N ARG A 75 10.33 -1.98 18.27
CA ARG A 75 11.74 -1.57 18.31
C ARG A 75 12.10 -0.60 17.18
N ASP A 76 11.58 -0.86 15.98
CA ASP A 76 11.97 -0.13 14.78
C ASP A 76 11.10 1.12 14.50
N ARG A 77 10.19 1.49 15.42
CA ARG A 77 9.25 2.62 15.26
C ARG A 77 9.94 3.92 14.85
N SER A 78 11.05 4.26 15.50
CA SER A 78 11.76 5.51 15.24
C SER A 78 12.46 5.49 13.89
N ARG A 79 12.93 4.31 13.44
CA ARG A 79 13.54 4.13 12.12
C ARG A 79 12.49 4.29 11.03
N CYS A 80 11.37 3.57 11.12
CA CYS A 80 10.28 3.67 10.16
C CYS A 80 9.69 5.09 10.09
N GLU A 81 9.54 5.77 11.23
CA GLU A 81 9.05 7.15 11.25
C GLU A 81 10.04 8.13 10.57
N ARG A 82 11.36 7.96 10.77
CA ARG A 82 12.37 8.76 10.07
C ARG A 82 12.30 8.53 8.56
N MET A 83 12.15 7.28 8.12
CA MET A 83 11.98 6.95 6.71
C MET A 83 10.72 7.61 6.12
N GLY A 84 9.58 7.52 6.81
CA GLY A 84 8.34 8.16 6.38
C GLY A 84 8.45 9.68 6.24
N ARG A 85 9.18 10.34 7.16
CA ARG A 85 9.47 11.79 7.08
C ARG A 85 10.39 12.13 5.92
N GLU A 86 11.39 11.30 5.66
CA GLU A 86 12.30 11.48 4.53
C GLU A 86 11.57 11.31 3.20
N ILE A 87 10.70 10.30 3.07
CA ILE A 87 9.82 10.12 1.91
C ILE A 87 8.94 11.35 1.70
N ALA A 88 8.29 11.85 2.76
CA ALA A 88 7.46 13.06 2.68
C ALA A 88 8.25 14.27 2.16
N ARG A 89 9.48 14.46 2.68
CA ARG A 89 10.39 15.53 2.27
C ARG A 89 10.73 15.41 0.78
N ARG A 90 11.12 14.21 0.32
CA ARG A 90 11.49 13.96 -1.09
C ARG A 90 10.29 14.09 -2.04
N GLN A 91 9.11 13.72 -1.58
CA GLN A 91 7.85 13.91 -2.31
C GLN A 91 7.33 15.37 -2.31
N GLY A 92 8.00 16.29 -1.60
CA GLY A 92 7.60 17.70 -1.54
C GLY A 92 6.32 17.95 -0.74
N ARG A 93 5.98 17.09 0.22
CA ARG A 93 4.73 17.16 1.00
C ARG A 93 4.95 17.09 2.51
N ALA A 94 3.92 17.45 3.27
CA ALA A 94 3.91 17.26 4.71
C ALA A 94 3.84 15.77 5.07
N TYR A 95 4.49 15.40 6.18
CA TYR A 95 4.32 14.08 6.79
C TYR A 95 2.95 14.03 7.47
N THR A 96 1.95 13.51 6.76
CA THR A 96 0.55 13.44 7.21
C THR A 96 0.28 12.25 8.12
N HIS A 97 -0.91 12.22 8.72
CA HIS A 97 -1.39 11.06 9.48
C HIS A 97 -1.35 9.77 8.64
N ASP A 98 -1.71 9.86 7.37
CA ASP A 98 -1.70 8.73 6.43
C ASP A 98 -0.29 8.13 6.27
N MET A 99 0.73 8.97 6.14
CA MET A 99 2.12 8.49 6.11
C MET A 99 2.55 7.92 7.45
N GLN A 100 2.10 8.51 8.56
CA GLN A 100 2.39 8.01 9.89
C GLN A 100 1.82 6.61 10.12
N ARG A 101 0.55 6.36 9.80
CA ARG A 101 -0.04 5.03 9.96
C ARG A 101 0.72 3.96 9.17
N GLN A 102 1.17 4.26 7.96
CA GLN A 102 1.94 3.32 7.15
C GLN A 102 3.34 3.07 7.73
N ALA A 103 4.03 4.10 8.21
CA ALA A 103 5.31 3.93 8.91
C ALA A 103 5.17 3.11 10.20
N LEU A 104 4.08 3.30 10.96
CA LEU A 104 3.79 2.50 12.14
C LEU A 104 3.44 1.05 11.77
N SER A 105 2.68 0.83 10.71
CA SER A 105 2.41 -0.51 10.17
C SER A 105 3.70 -1.23 9.76
N LEU A 106 4.64 -0.56 9.10
CA LEU A 106 5.95 -1.15 8.81
C LEU A 106 6.71 -1.52 10.10
N SER A 107 6.67 -0.67 11.13
CA SER A 107 7.32 -0.98 12.41
C SER A 107 6.71 -2.21 13.11
N LEU A 108 5.39 -2.42 12.97
CA LEU A 108 4.72 -3.63 13.42
C LEU A 108 5.18 -4.83 12.59
N ILE A 109 5.20 -4.72 11.26
CA ILE A 109 5.65 -5.82 10.39
C ILE A 109 7.06 -6.23 10.79
N ARG A 110 7.97 -5.28 11.04
CA ARG A 110 9.34 -5.57 11.48
C ARG A 110 9.48 -6.14 12.88
N HIS A 111 8.48 -5.95 13.73
CA HIS A 111 8.44 -6.61 15.03
C HIS A 111 8.27 -8.13 14.88
N TYR A 112 7.46 -8.59 13.93
CA TYR A 112 7.23 -10.01 13.64
C TYR A 112 8.14 -10.56 12.53
N GLN A 113 8.68 -9.68 11.68
CA GLN A 113 9.56 -10.01 10.55
C GLN A 113 10.75 -9.04 10.47
N PRO A 114 11.84 -9.27 11.22
CA PRO A 114 13.02 -8.41 11.14
C PRO A 114 13.52 -8.21 9.71
N SER A 115 14.08 -7.04 9.39
CA SER A 115 14.63 -6.77 8.05
C SER A 115 15.68 -7.82 7.65
N GLY A 116 15.69 -8.18 6.36
CA GLY A 116 16.56 -9.22 5.81
C GLY A 116 16.05 -10.65 6.01
N THR A 117 14.89 -10.85 6.66
CA THR A 117 14.27 -12.17 6.79
C THR A 117 13.32 -12.47 5.63
N GLY A 118 13.41 -13.70 5.11
CA GLY A 118 12.68 -14.17 3.92
C GLY A 118 13.42 -13.89 2.62
N GLN A 119 13.42 -14.86 1.71
CA GLN A 119 13.87 -14.69 0.34
C GLN A 119 12.66 -14.36 -0.54
N GLY A 120 12.81 -13.42 -1.47
CA GLY A 120 11.75 -13.03 -2.39
C GLY A 120 11.57 -11.52 -2.49
N VAL A 121 10.44 -11.13 -3.06
CA VAL A 121 10.05 -9.73 -3.30
C VAL A 121 8.98 -9.28 -2.31
N ASN A 122 8.86 -7.97 -2.15
CA ASN A 122 7.71 -7.36 -1.51
C ASN A 122 6.59 -7.15 -2.53
N LEU A 123 5.34 -7.16 -2.08
CA LEU A 123 4.16 -6.79 -2.86
C LEU A 123 3.35 -5.74 -2.09
N VAL A 124 2.97 -4.66 -2.75
CA VAL A 124 2.03 -3.66 -2.22
C VAL A 124 0.80 -3.60 -3.10
N ILE A 125 -0.37 -3.84 -2.51
CA ILE A 125 -1.65 -3.86 -3.19
C ILE A 125 -2.42 -2.59 -2.86
N GLY A 126 -2.60 -1.72 -3.86
CA GLY A 126 -3.39 -0.48 -3.76
C GLY A 126 -2.81 0.56 -2.79
N ASP A 127 -1.58 1.04 -3.05
CA ASP A 127 -0.87 1.98 -2.16
C ASP A 127 -1.40 3.43 -2.27
N GLY A 128 -1.76 3.85 -3.48
CA GLY A 128 -2.29 5.18 -3.79
C GLY A 128 -1.20 6.25 -4.00
N TYR A 129 -0.49 6.65 -2.93
CA TYR A 129 0.61 7.63 -3.02
C TYR A 129 2.00 6.99 -2.99
N GLY A 130 2.10 5.68 -3.24
CA GLY A 130 3.36 4.95 -3.21
C GLY A 130 4.10 5.02 -1.87
N VAL A 131 3.42 5.22 -0.73
CA VAL A 131 4.07 5.45 0.56
C VAL A 131 4.63 4.15 1.12
N MET A 132 3.86 3.07 1.11
CA MET A 132 4.32 1.77 1.62
C MET A 132 5.38 1.19 0.68
N THR A 133 5.18 1.35 -0.62
CA THR A 133 6.16 1.03 -1.68
C THR A 133 7.48 1.74 -1.41
N SER A 134 7.43 3.06 -1.19
CA SER A 134 8.63 3.85 -0.89
C SER A 134 9.28 3.46 0.44
N LEU A 135 8.48 3.13 1.45
CA LEU A 135 8.97 2.64 2.74
C LEU A 135 9.73 1.32 2.59
N LEU A 136 9.18 0.35 1.86
CA LEU A 136 9.81 -0.96 1.65
C LEU A 136 11.08 -0.86 0.80
N LEU A 137 11.09 -0.03 -0.24
CA LEU A 137 12.29 0.27 -1.03
C LEU A 137 13.41 0.91 -0.18
N MET A 138 13.04 1.77 0.77
CA MET A 138 14.02 2.39 1.69
C MET A 138 14.47 1.44 2.81
N ASP A 139 13.61 0.51 3.21
CA ASP A 139 13.86 -0.42 4.31
C ASP A 139 14.86 -1.50 3.92
N GLU A 140 14.70 -2.05 2.72
CA GLU A 140 15.50 -3.14 2.16
C GLU A 140 15.88 -2.81 0.71
N PRO A 141 16.86 -1.92 0.46
CA PRO A 141 17.19 -1.44 -0.90
C PRO A 141 17.60 -2.54 -1.89
N GLY A 142 18.07 -3.68 -1.40
CA GLY A 142 18.42 -4.84 -2.23
C GLY A 142 17.23 -5.76 -2.58
N ARG A 143 16.04 -5.53 -1.98
CA ARG A 143 14.84 -6.30 -2.23
C ARG A 143 13.94 -5.54 -3.20
N LYS A 144 13.54 -6.21 -4.30
CA LYS A 144 12.57 -5.67 -5.24
C LYS A 144 11.19 -5.55 -4.59
N THR A 145 10.47 -4.50 -4.96
CA THR A 145 9.07 -4.31 -4.59
C THR A 145 8.21 -4.34 -5.85
N ILE A 146 7.15 -5.14 -5.82
CA ILE A 146 6.05 -5.10 -6.78
C ILE A 146 4.97 -4.16 -6.20
N THR A 147 4.48 -3.22 -7.00
CA THR A 147 3.27 -2.44 -6.69
C THR A 147 2.18 -2.75 -7.72
N VAL A 148 0.97 -3.01 -7.25
CA VAL A 148 -0.20 -3.31 -8.09
C VAL A 148 -1.37 -2.40 -7.74
N ASN A 149 -1.94 -1.76 -8.77
CA ASN A 149 -3.04 -0.81 -8.58
C ASN A 149 -3.81 -0.58 -9.89
N LEU A 150 -4.96 0.10 -9.81
CA LEU A 150 -5.71 0.60 -10.97
C LEU A 150 -4.88 1.63 -11.74
N ASN A 151 -5.13 1.83 -13.03
CA ASN A 151 -4.24 2.59 -13.92
C ASN A 151 -3.87 3.99 -13.41
N LYS A 152 -4.87 4.80 -13.02
CA LYS A 152 -4.62 6.17 -12.50
C LYS A 152 -3.91 6.16 -11.15
N SER A 153 -4.31 5.27 -10.25
CA SER A 153 -3.68 5.12 -8.94
C SER A 153 -2.26 4.56 -9.04
N LEU A 154 -2.00 3.67 -10.00
CA LEU A 154 -0.67 3.11 -10.27
C LEU A 154 0.25 4.19 -10.82
N LEU A 155 -0.24 5.05 -11.72
CA LEU A 155 0.53 6.21 -12.18
C LEU A 155 0.98 7.08 -10.99
N LEU A 156 0.05 7.36 -10.05
CA LEU A 156 0.37 8.12 -8.84
C LEU A 156 1.39 7.40 -7.96
N ASP A 157 1.25 6.09 -7.77
CA ASP A 157 2.22 5.27 -7.03
C ASP A 157 3.64 5.41 -7.60
N LEU A 158 3.78 5.28 -8.92
CA LEU A 158 5.08 5.32 -9.60
C LEU A 158 5.69 6.72 -9.59
N ALA A 159 4.88 7.76 -9.85
CA ALA A 159 5.36 9.14 -9.82
C ALA A 159 5.84 9.54 -8.41
N MET A 160 5.09 9.16 -7.38
CA MET A 160 5.44 9.47 -6.00
C MET A 160 6.59 8.63 -5.46
N ALA A 161 6.71 7.37 -5.90
CA ALA A 161 7.88 6.54 -5.62
C ALA A 161 9.14 7.08 -6.30
N ARG A 162 9.06 7.55 -7.55
CA ARG A 162 10.17 8.20 -8.26
C ARG A 162 10.64 9.46 -7.55
N ARG A 163 9.72 10.29 -7.04
CA ARG A 163 10.10 11.47 -6.23
C ARG A 163 10.83 11.05 -4.94
N ALA A 164 10.39 9.98 -4.29
CA ALA A 164 11.02 9.45 -3.08
C ALA A 164 12.37 8.76 -3.35
N HIS A 165 12.55 8.20 -4.55
CA HIS A 165 13.72 7.44 -4.97
C HIS A 165 14.09 7.81 -6.41
N PRO A 166 14.79 8.95 -6.63
CA PRO A 166 15.05 9.47 -7.99
C PRO A 166 15.76 8.47 -8.91
N ASP A 167 16.67 7.67 -8.34
CA ASP A 167 17.51 6.72 -9.07
C ASP A 167 16.85 5.34 -9.24
N ILE A 168 15.61 5.14 -8.76
CA ILE A 168 14.91 3.86 -8.91
C ILE A 168 14.63 3.59 -10.39
N ARG A 169 15.02 2.42 -10.89
CA ARG A 169 14.51 1.95 -12.17
C ARG A 169 13.21 1.20 -11.98
N ILE A 170 12.26 1.50 -12.87
CA ILE A 170 10.89 0.98 -12.83
C ILE A 170 10.66 0.12 -14.07
N ALA A 171 10.05 -1.06 -13.87
CA ALA A 171 9.53 -1.90 -14.96
C ALA A 171 8.01 -2.05 -14.84
N LEU A 172 7.26 -1.65 -15.86
CA LEU A 172 5.84 -1.98 -16.01
C LEU A 172 5.74 -3.26 -16.84
N VAL A 173 5.14 -4.29 -16.23
CA VAL A 173 5.03 -5.64 -16.81
C VAL A 173 3.57 -6.04 -16.95
N SER A 174 3.24 -6.73 -18.03
CA SER A 174 1.89 -7.25 -18.29
C SER A 174 1.85 -8.74 -18.65
N THR A 175 3.01 -9.41 -18.71
CA THR A 175 3.09 -10.85 -18.98
C THR A 175 4.06 -11.55 -18.01
N ARG A 176 3.96 -12.88 -17.92
CA ARG A 176 4.85 -13.69 -17.08
C ARG A 176 6.32 -13.58 -17.54
N GLU A 177 6.56 -13.51 -18.84
CA GLU A 177 7.91 -13.37 -19.42
C GLU A 177 8.51 -12.00 -19.07
N GLU A 178 7.69 -10.95 -19.04
CA GLU A 178 8.11 -9.62 -18.61
C GLU A 178 8.40 -9.57 -17.11
N MET A 179 7.55 -10.19 -16.30
CA MET A 179 7.77 -10.35 -14.86
C MET A 179 9.09 -11.09 -14.60
N ALA A 180 9.34 -12.21 -15.26
CA ALA A 180 10.58 -12.99 -15.11
C ALA A 180 11.83 -12.17 -15.48
N ARG A 181 11.79 -11.40 -16.58
CA ARG A 181 12.87 -10.49 -16.96
C ARG A 181 13.10 -9.38 -15.92
N ALA A 182 12.04 -8.75 -15.43
CA ALA A 182 12.14 -7.69 -14.42
C ALA A 182 12.67 -8.20 -13.07
N LEU A 183 12.32 -9.43 -12.69
CA LEU A 183 12.80 -10.08 -11.47
C LEU A 183 14.29 -10.44 -11.53
N THR A 184 14.82 -10.75 -12.72
CA THR A 184 16.22 -11.18 -12.89
C THR A 184 17.18 -10.02 -13.17
N ASP A 185 16.71 -8.92 -13.76
CA ASP A 185 17.54 -7.74 -14.02
C ASP A 185 17.81 -6.98 -12.70
N PRO A 186 19.05 -6.93 -12.18
CA PRO A 186 19.37 -6.27 -10.91
C PRO A 186 19.15 -4.75 -10.94
N GLY A 187 19.01 -4.14 -12.12
CA GLY A 187 18.79 -2.71 -12.29
C GLY A 187 17.43 -2.24 -11.79
N PHE A 188 16.37 -3.06 -11.87
CA PHE A 188 15.04 -2.69 -11.38
C PHE A 188 14.92 -2.88 -9.88
N GLY A 189 14.50 -1.84 -9.16
CA GLY A 189 14.07 -1.99 -7.77
C GLY A 189 12.55 -2.00 -7.60
N LEU A 190 11.82 -1.41 -8.55
CA LEU A 190 10.36 -1.33 -8.54
C LEU A 190 9.76 -1.99 -9.79
N ILE A 191 8.82 -2.90 -9.59
CA ILE A 191 8.05 -3.54 -10.65
C ILE A 191 6.60 -3.11 -10.49
N ALA A 192 6.00 -2.58 -11.54
CA ALA A 192 4.63 -2.10 -11.58
C ALA A 192 3.77 -3.11 -12.34
N VAL A 193 2.58 -3.38 -11.82
CA VAL A 193 1.58 -4.28 -12.43
C VAL A 193 0.23 -3.57 -12.39
N ARG A 194 -0.49 -3.53 -13.51
CA ARG A 194 -1.87 -3.03 -13.51
C ARG A 194 -2.76 -4.04 -12.80
N ALA A 195 -3.81 -3.59 -12.13
CA ALA A 195 -4.76 -4.49 -11.46
C ALA A 195 -5.36 -5.54 -12.43
N ASP A 196 -5.60 -5.15 -13.69
CA ASP A 196 -6.07 -6.05 -14.75
C ASP A 196 -5.09 -7.18 -15.07
N ASP A 197 -3.79 -6.97 -14.83
CA ASP A 197 -2.72 -7.93 -15.10
C ASP A 197 -2.26 -8.66 -13.82
N CYS A 198 -2.98 -8.55 -12.69
CA CYS A 198 -2.50 -9.01 -11.38
C CYS A 198 -2.15 -10.51 -11.31
N SER A 199 -2.76 -11.35 -12.15
CA SER A 199 -2.50 -12.79 -12.18
C SER A 199 -1.03 -13.15 -12.45
N ILE A 200 -0.26 -12.29 -13.14
CA ILE A 200 1.17 -12.53 -13.43
C ILE A 200 2.04 -12.45 -12.17
N ILE A 201 1.53 -11.89 -11.07
CA ILE A 201 2.25 -11.75 -9.79
C ILE A 201 2.54 -13.12 -9.17
N ASP A 202 1.74 -14.15 -9.47
CA ASP A 202 2.00 -15.50 -8.97
C ASP A 202 3.30 -16.12 -9.53
N ALA A 203 3.93 -15.51 -10.55
CA ALA A 203 5.25 -15.88 -11.05
C ALA A 203 6.39 -15.36 -10.14
N ALA A 204 6.12 -14.41 -9.25
CA ALA A 204 7.12 -13.82 -8.36
C ALA A 204 7.12 -14.50 -6.99
N SER A 205 8.30 -14.77 -6.42
CA SER A 205 8.39 -15.27 -5.04
C SER A 205 8.02 -14.16 -4.04
N VAL A 206 6.75 -13.97 -3.73
CA VAL A 206 6.26 -12.92 -2.82
C VAL A 206 6.47 -13.36 -1.38
N ALA A 207 7.46 -12.74 -0.71
CA ALA A 207 7.78 -13.02 0.68
C ALA A 207 6.90 -12.23 1.66
N LEU A 208 6.61 -10.97 1.32
CA LEU A 208 5.79 -10.06 2.10
C LEU A 208 4.81 -9.36 1.18
N ALA A 209 3.52 -9.45 1.47
CA ALA A 209 2.47 -8.67 0.85
C ALA A 209 1.86 -7.69 1.86
N VAL A 210 1.52 -6.50 1.39
CA VAL A 210 0.95 -5.42 2.20
C VAL A 210 -0.27 -4.82 1.50
N ASN A 211 -1.39 -4.73 2.22
CA ASN A 211 -2.58 -4.00 1.80
C ASN A 211 -3.05 -3.07 2.92
N ILE A 212 -3.24 -1.78 2.65
CA ILE A 212 -3.71 -0.82 3.66
C ILE A 212 -4.84 0.01 3.09
N VAL A 213 -6.06 -0.21 3.61
CA VAL A 213 -7.27 0.56 3.30
C VAL A 213 -7.58 0.51 1.80
N SER A 214 -7.40 -0.66 1.19
CA SER A 214 -7.56 -0.87 -0.26
C SER A 214 -8.50 -2.03 -0.57
N MET A 215 -8.31 -3.23 0.00
CA MET A 215 -9.22 -4.36 -0.26
C MET A 215 -10.66 -4.12 0.18
N GLN A 216 -10.88 -3.22 1.15
CA GLN A 216 -12.23 -2.79 1.52
C GLN A 216 -13.01 -2.12 0.37
N GLU A 217 -12.34 -1.74 -0.72
CA GLU A 217 -12.89 -1.01 -1.88
C GLU A 217 -12.87 -1.86 -3.15
N MET A 218 -12.58 -3.15 -3.02
CA MET A 218 -12.55 -4.13 -4.09
C MET A 218 -13.78 -5.03 -4.02
N ASP A 219 -14.22 -5.52 -5.17
CA ASP A 219 -15.24 -6.55 -5.22
C ASP A 219 -14.67 -7.87 -4.66
N PRO A 220 -15.48 -8.71 -3.98
CA PRO A 220 -14.99 -9.95 -3.37
C PRO A 220 -14.19 -10.87 -4.30
N PRO A 221 -14.57 -11.09 -5.58
CA PRO A 221 -13.77 -11.91 -6.50
C PRO A 221 -12.35 -11.37 -6.75
N VAL A 222 -12.15 -10.05 -6.70
CA VAL A 222 -10.82 -9.44 -6.83
C VAL A 222 -9.99 -9.71 -5.58
N VAL A 223 -10.59 -9.63 -4.40
CA VAL A 223 -9.92 -10.00 -3.13
C VAL A 223 -9.56 -11.49 -3.15
N GLU A 224 -10.45 -12.35 -3.62
CA GLU A 224 -10.21 -13.79 -3.79
C GLU A 224 -9.01 -14.08 -4.69
N GLU A 225 -8.93 -13.40 -5.83
CA GLU A 225 -7.82 -13.57 -6.76
C GLU A 225 -6.47 -13.18 -6.13
N TYR A 226 -6.41 -12.09 -5.36
CA TYR A 226 -5.18 -11.75 -4.62
C TYR A 226 -4.81 -12.82 -3.60
N PHE A 227 -5.76 -13.37 -2.84
CA PHE A 227 -5.46 -14.48 -1.93
C PHE A 227 -4.96 -15.72 -2.69
N ARG A 228 -5.57 -16.06 -3.84
CA ARG A 228 -5.10 -17.15 -4.70
C ARG A 228 -3.65 -16.93 -5.14
N ILE A 229 -3.32 -15.74 -5.64
CA ILE A 229 -1.95 -15.36 -6.03
C ILE A 229 -0.98 -15.52 -4.86
N LEU A 230 -1.33 -14.99 -3.68
CA LEU A 230 -0.46 -15.05 -2.49
C LEU A 230 -0.24 -16.48 -1.99
N ARG A 231 -1.20 -17.39 -2.19
CA ARG A 231 -1.05 -18.81 -1.85
C ARG A 231 -0.30 -19.61 -2.91
N ALA A 232 -0.47 -19.28 -4.19
CA ALA A 232 0.09 -20.03 -5.32
C ALA A 232 1.52 -19.64 -5.71
N ASN A 233 1.99 -18.44 -5.32
CA ASN A 233 3.31 -17.95 -5.74
C ASN A 233 4.47 -18.84 -5.23
N PRO A 234 5.65 -18.84 -5.88
CA PRO A 234 6.75 -19.78 -5.60
C PRO A 234 7.52 -19.55 -4.28
N ALA A 235 7.21 -18.51 -3.50
CA ALA A 235 7.86 -18.35 -2.20
C ALA A 235 7.47 -19.48 -1.24
N GLY A 236 8.45 -20.04 -0.52
CA GLY A 236 8.21 -21.09 0.48
C GLY A 236 7.31 -20.65 1.64
N ALA A 237 7.24 -19.34 1.91
CA ALA A 237 6.27 -18.74 2.82
C ALA A 237 5.93 -17.32 2.35
N THR A 238 4.67 -16.93 2.48
CA THR A 238 4.19 -15.58 2.18
C THR A 238 3.55 -14.99 3.43
N ARG A 239 4.12 -13.91 3.95
CA ARG A 239 3.46 -13.12 5.00
C ARG A 239 2.59 -12.06 4.37
N PHE A 240 1.39 -11.90 4.91
CA PHE A 240 0.43 -10.91 4.45
C PHE A 240 -0.01 -10.02 5.61
N TYR A 241 0.30 -8.74 5.48
CA TYR A 241 -0.26 -7.70 6.33
C TYR A 241 -1.41 -7.01 5.61
N CYS A 242 -2.60 -7.00 6.21
CA CYS A 242 -3.70 -6.19 5.72
C CYS A 242 -4.31 -5.32 6.82
N ALA A 243 -4.77 -4.12 6.47
CA ALA A 243 -5.45 -3.20 7.38
C ALA A 243 -6.65 -2.55 6.68
N ASN A 244 -7.88 -3.01 6.94
CA ASN A 244 -9.08 -2.61 6.21
C ASN A 244 -10.27 -2.40 7.16
N LYS A 245 -11.33 -1.76 6.69
CA LYS A 245 -12.59 -1.71 7.44
C LYS A 245 -13.12 -3.12 7.68
N LEU A 246 -13.72 -3.35 8.85
CA LEU A 246 -14.45 -4.60 9.12
C LEU A 246 -15.61 -4.82 8.13
N TRP A 247 -16.26 -3.74 7.71
CA TRP A 247 -17.36 -3.76 6.76
C TRP A 247 -17.40 -2.45 5.97
N LYS A 248 -17.64 -2.55 4.65
CA LYS A 248 -17.99 -1.43 3.77
C LYS A 248 -19.02 -1.91 2.76
N GLN A 249 -20.07 -1.13 2.55
CA GLN A 249 -20.95 -1.28 1.40
C GLN A 249 -20.44 -0.38 0.26
N LEU A 250 -20.31 -0.96 -0.93
CA LEU A 250 -19.94 -0.26 -2.16
C LEU A 250 -21.18 0.40 -2.79
N PRO A 251 -21.02 1.37 -3.72
CA PRO A 251 -22.15 2.10 -4.31
C PRO A 251 -23.23 1.25 -4.97
N ASP A 252 -22.89 0.09 -5.53
CA ASP A 252 -23.83 -0.86 -6.14
C ASP A 252 -24.53 -1.78 -5.13
N GLY A 253 -24.27 -1.60 -3.83
CA GLY A 253 -24.82 -2.42 -2.75
C GLY A 253 -23.95 -3.61 -2.35
N THR A 254 -22.88 -3.93 -3.09
CA THR A 254 -21.95 -5.00 -2.75
C THR A 254 -21.33 -4.77 -1.38
N GLU A 255 -21.28 -5.81 -0.55
CA GLU A 255 -20.64 -5.75 0.76
C GLU A 255 -19.22 -6.32 0.73
N SER A 256 -18.26 -5.59 1.27
CA SER A 256 -16.92 -6.09 1.57
C SER A 256 -16.78 -6.22 3.08
N LYS A 257 -16.57 -7.45 3.57
CA LYS A 257 -16.36 -7.75 4.99
C LYS A 257 -14.99 -8.36 5.21
N PHE A 258 -14.27 -7.88 6.22
CA PHE A 258 -12.91 -8.35 6.52
C PHE A 258 -12.87 -9.84 6.91
N GLU A 259 -13.90 -10.29 7.63
CA GLU A 259 -14.06 -11.68 8.07
C GLU A 259 -14.35 -12.64 6.91
N ASP A 260 -14.92 -12.12 5.82
CA ASP A 260 -15.27 -12.89 4.61
C ASP A 260 -14.09 -13.00 3.62
N TYR A 261 -12.95 -12.36 3.90
CA TYR A 261 -11.76 -12.56 3.06
C TYR A 261 -11.31 -14.04 3.13
N PRO A 262 -10.67 -14.60 2.08
CA PRO A 262 -10.27 -16.03 2.01
C PRO A 262 -9.12 -16.47 2.93
N TRP A 263 -9.24 -16.15 4.21
CA TRP A 263 -8.45 -16.71 5.29
C TRP A 263 -8.67 -18.23 5.35
N SER A 264 -7.58 -18.98 5.54
CA SER A 264 -7.60 -20.42 5.75
C SER A 264 -7.44 -20.74 7.23
N GLY A 265 -8.01 -21.85 7.68
CA GLY A 265 -7.71 -22.41 9.00
C GLY A 265 -6.24 -22.83 9.16
N GLY A 266 -5.51 -23.02 8.05
CA GLY A 266 -4.07 -23.28 8.03
C GLY A 266 -3.19 -22.03 8.12
N ASP A 267 -3.76 -20.82 8.09
CA ASP A 267 -2.99 -19.58 8.21
C ASP A 267 -2.45 -19.42 9.64
N SER A 268 -1.17 -19.08 9.78
CA SER A 268 -0.58 -18.77 11.08
C SER A 268 -0.73 -17.28 11.37
N ILE A 269 -1.53 -16.94 12.38
CA ILE A 269 -1.87 -15.56 12.72
C ILE A 269 -0.89 -14.99 13.76
N ASP A 270 -0.09 -14.01 13.35
CA ASP A 270 0.82 -13.27 14.23
C ASP A 270 0.11 -12.14 14.99
N LEU A 271 -0.91 -11.55 14.35
CA LEU A 271 -1.67 -10.41 14.86
C LEU A 271 -3.07 -10.39 14.25
N ASP A 272 -4.09 -10.16 15.07
CA ASP A 272 -5.46 -9.95 14.63
C ASP A 272 -6.22 -9.03 15.60
N GLU A 273 -6.22 -7.72 15.35
CA GLU A 273 -6.78 -6.74 16.28
C GLU A 273 -7.28 -5.45 15.60
N VAL A 274 -7.93 -4.57 16.38
CA VAL A 274 -8.25 -3.22 15.92
C VAL A 274 -6.96 -2.43 15.72
N CYS A 275 -6.79 -1.84 14.54
CA CYS A 275 -5.63 -1.04 14.21
C CYS A 275 -5.69 0.33 14.91
N ALA A 276 -5.09 0.43 16.11
CA ALA A 276 -5.17 1.62 16.95
C ALA A 276 -4.84 2.94 16.22
N TRP A 277 -3.76 2.98 15.44
CA TRP A 277 -3.35 4.18 14.70
C TRP A 277 -4.14 4.47 13.42
N SER A 278 -5.03 3.57 13.02
CA SER A 278 -6.00 3.83 11.93
C SER A 278 -7.40 4.13 12.48
N GLN A 279 -7.68 3.71 13.71
CA GLN A 279 -8.94 3.96 14.41
C GLN A 279 -9.05 5.41 14.92
N TRP A 280 -7.91 6.01 15.30
CA TRP A 280 -7.81 7.42 15.62
C TRP A 280 -7.42 8.24 14.38
N VAL A 281 -7.92 9.47 14.30
CA VAL A 281 -7.46 10.49 13.34
C VAL A 281 -7.27 11.81 14.06
N TYR A 282 -6.42 12.70 13.53
CA TYR A 282 -6.30 14.06 14.05
C TYR A 282 -6.70 15.11 13.00
N SER A 283 -7.17 16.25 13.49
CA SER A 283 -7.46 17.48 12.74
C SER A 283 -6.53 18.60 13.22
N LEU A 284 -6.18 19.52 12.34
CA LEU A 284 -5.46 20.76 12.73
C LEU A 284 -6.36 21.77 13.45
N ARG A 285 -7.66 21.48 13.57
CA ARG A 285 -8.65 22.31 14.27
C ARG A 285 -9.33 21.50 15.37
N PRO A 286 -9.70 22.14 16.50
CA PRO A 286 -10.38 21.45 17.59
C PRO A 286 -11.78 20.96 17.15
N PRO A 287 -12.27 19.82 17.69
CA PRO A 287 -11.54 18.90 18.55
C PRO A 287 -10.43 18.18 17.77
N PHE A 288 -9.21 18.13 18.34
CA PHE A 288 -8.02 17.76 17.55
C PHE A 288 -7.89 16.27 17.27
N TRP A 289 -8.44 15.38 18.11
CA TRP A 289 -8.42 13.94 17.89
C TRP A 289 -9.83 13.39 17.84
N HIS A 290 -10.07 12.51 16.89
CA HIS A 290 -11.35 11.87 16.69
C HIS A 290 -11.17 10.36 16.67
N TYR A 291 -11.92 9.67 17.52
CA TYR A 291 -12.04 8.23 17.44
C TYR A 291 -13.13 7.87 16.44
N ARG A 292 -12.82 7.01 15.47
CA ARG A 292 -13.81 6.46 14.56
C ARG A 292 -14.75 5.53 15.34
N LYS A 293 -16.05 5.86 15.42
CA LYS A 293 -17.07 5.03 16.09
C LYS A 293 -18.02 4.39 15.07
N GLY A 294 -18.61 3.25 15.43
CA GLY A 294 -19.58 2.50 14.63
C GLY A 294 -18.94 1.39 13.78
N LYS A 295 -19.69 0.30 13.56
CA LYS A 295 -19.21 -0.93 12.89
C LYS A 295 -18.55 -0.64 11.53
N HIS A 296 -19.11 0.30 10.77
CA HIS A 296 -18.63 0.70 9.42
C HIS A 296 -17.36 1.57 9.41
N ARG A 297 -16.81 1.90 10.59
CA ARG A 297 -15.60 2.73 10.74
C ARG A 297 -14.49 2.05 11.53
N ILE A 298 -14.67 0.80 11.95
CA ILE A 298 -13.63 0.01 12.61
C ILE A 298 -12.63 -0.42 11.56
N ILE A 299 -11.36 -0.05 11.74
CA ILE A 299 -10.24 -0.53 10.93
C ILE A 299 -9.60 -1.68 11.69
N TRP A 300 -9.65 -2.85 11.09
CA TRP A 300 -9.04 -4.06 11.59
C TRP A 300 -7.74 -4.32 10.84
N HIS A 301 -6.75 -4.89 11.50
CA HIS A 301 -5.56 -5.37 10.81
C HIS A 301 -5.20 -6.79 11.21
N ARG A 302 -4.65 -7.52 10.23
CA ARG A 302 -4.18 -8.88 10.41
C ARG A 302 -2.79 -8.99 9.80
N LEU A 303 -1.87 -9.60 10.54
CA LEU A 303 -0.61 -10.11 10.02
C LEU A 303 -0.65 -11.62 10.14
N ALA A 304 -0.49 -12.30 9.00
CA ALA A 304 -0.51 -13.75 8.96
C ALA A 304 0.57 -14.29 8.01
N GLN A 305 1.08 -15.47 8.31
CA GLN A 305 1.73 -16.31 7.32
C GLN A 305 0.67 -17.19 6.66
N LEU A 306 0.51 -17.05 5.35
CA LEU A 306 -0.52 -17.76 4.61
C LEU A 306 -0.11 -19.21 4.35
N GLU A 307 -1.06 -20.12 4.53
CA GLU A 307 -0.96 -21.49 4.04
C GLU A 307 -0.77 -21.49 2.52
N LYS A 308 0.29 -22.17 2.05
CA LYS A 308 0.57 -22.33 0.63
C LYS A 308 -0.42 -23.30 0.01
N ALA A 309 -0.80 -23.06 -1.23
CA ALA A 309 -1.61 -24.02 -1.97
C ALA A 309 -0.84 -25.34 -2.10
N SER A 310 -1.48 -26.46 -1.79
CA SER A 310 -0.92 -27.79 -2.07
C SER A 310 -0.64 -27.90 -3.57
N THR A 311 0.61 -28.10 -3.93
CA THR A 311 1.04 -28.42 -5.30
C THR A 311 0.60 -29.80 -5.72
#